data_AF-A0AAD5FB85-F1
#
_entry.id   AF-A0AAD5FB85-F1
#
_cell.length_a   1.000
_cell.length_b   1.000
_cell.length_c   1.000
_cell.angle_alpha   90.00
_cell.angle_beta   90.00
_cell.angle_gamma   90.00
#
_symmetry.space_group_name_H-M   'P 1'
#
loop_
_entity.id
_entity.type
_entity.pdbx_description
1 polymer ?
#
loop_
_entity_poly.entity_id
_entity_poly.type
_entity_poly.pdbx_seq_one_letter_code
_entity_poly.pdbx_strand_id
1 'polypeptide(L)'
;QKNQCFTFPSEEQKNRERLGELLLSFLDRDVQPSCKLACLETIRILTRDKSSLTPFSCRGSIHTLALHAALAPGEGRGPHVSDPDVIVEALKCLCNIILNSAEAQEAAAHLGLVVGVAKRLKQCRESQWSSDVRFFDLRLAFLLTALRVDVRSRLARELRGARILADALDATLGLRWTDVYEVSRSGAQGPNDLPPLGRSETERAMEILKILFNITYDTGRRKVDEEEAATYRHLGAILRHCLMSTAEGEERTDEFHSHTVNLLGNLPLLCLDVLLMPRVQLGSIEYMGVNMDAVNKLLHFMEKILDRGNKLKETLLPCLNLLTESARIHRETRKFLRLKVLPPLRDVKNKPEVGNALRNKLVRLMTHIDTDVKTCVAEFLFVLCKESVSRFIKYTGYGNAAGLLAARGLMRGSWEPGHYSEDEDSDTEEYREAKPNINPVTGRVEEEQLNPMEGMTEEQKEYEAMKLVSMFDKLSRDHVIQPMKLGPDGKMTKLEPHELQCLTQQSLSGRERNEGDEEEECEENSD
;
A
#
# COMPACT_ATOMS: atom_id res chain seq x y z
N GLN A 1 -9.85 -34.48 25.53
CA GLN A 1 -9.72 -35.36 24.34
C GLN A 1 -9.85 -34.60 23.01
N LYS A 2 -10.83 -33.71 22.81
CA LYS A 2 -11.02 -32.98 21.53
C LYS A 2 -10.40 -31.56 21.49
N ASN A 3 -9.42 -31.24 22.34
CA ASN A 3 -8.85 -29.88 22.45
C ASN A 3 -8.17 -29.38 21.17
N GLN A 4 -7.64 -30.28 20.33
CA GLN A 4 -7.04 -29.96 19.03
C GLN A 4 -7.92 -30.39 17.83
N CYS A 5 -9.18 -30.71 18.08
CA CYS A 5 -10.12 -31.11 17.04
C CYS A 5 -10.68 -29.89 16.30
N PHE A 6 -10.62 -29.91 14.97
CA PHE A 6 -11.16 -28.87 14.08
C PHE A 6 -12.16 -29.41 13.06
N THR A 7 -12.35 -30.74 13.01
CA THR A 7 -13.26 -31.43 12.10
C THR A 7 -14.17 -32.34 12.89
N PHE A 8 -15.48 -32.27 12.62
CA PHE A 8 -16.49 -32.99 13.38
C PHE A 8 -17.38 -33.84 12.47
N PRO A 9 -17.80 -35.05 12.88
CA PRO A 9 -18.72 -35.87 12.09
C PRO A 9 -20.10 -35.22 12.00
N SER A 10 -20.74 -35.26 10.83
CA SER A 10 -22.08 -34.70 10.62
C SER A 10 -23.17 -35.43 11.41
N GLU A 11 -23.00 -36.73 11.67
CA GLU A 11 -23.98 -37.57 12.38
C GLU A 11 -24.22 -37.12 13.83
N GLU A 12 -23.20 -36.51 14.46
CA GLU A 12 -23.26 -36.05 15.85
C GLU A 12 -23.74 -34.60 15.99
N GLN A 13 -24.12 -33.92 14.91
CA GLN A 13 -24.44 -32.48 14.91
C GLN A 13 -25.53 -32.10 15.91
N LYS A 14 -26.67 -32.80 15.90
CA LYS A 14 -27.79 -32.53 16.82
C LYS A 14 -27.41 -32.71 18.29
N ASN A 15 -26.57 -33.70 18.59
CA ASN A 15 -26.10 -33.94 19.94
C ASN A 15 -25.18 -32.82 20.42
N ARG A 16 -24.34 -32.29 19.53
CA ARG A 16 -23.46 -31.14 19.81
C ARG A 16 -24.27 -29.86 20.05
N GLU A 17 -25.27 -29.59 19.22
CA GLU A 17 -26.16 -28.44 19.39
C GLU A 17 -26.89 -28.50 20.73
N ARG A 18 -27.47 -29.67 21.05
CA ARG A 18 -28.17 -29.88 22.32
C ARG A 18 -27.23 -29.74 23.53
N LEU A 19 -26.01 -30.25 23.44
CA LEU A 19 -25.00 -30.05 24.49
C LEU A 19 -24.67 -28.56 24.67
N GLY A 20 -24.55 -27.81 23.56
CA GLY A 20 -24.35 -26.36 23.57
C GLY A 20 -25.42 -25.59 24.35
N GLU A 21 -26.69 -25.89 24.08
CA GLU A 21 -27.83 -25.29 24.79
C GLU A 21 -27.78 -25.57 26.29
N LEU A 22 -27.50 -26.82 26.68
CA LEU A 22 -27.41 -27.21 28.08
C LEU A 22 -26.27 -26.49 28.78
N LEU A 23 -25.10 -26.37 28.14
CA LEU A 23 -23.95 -25.66 28.69
C LEU A 23 -24.22 -24.16 28.87
N LEU A 24 -24.87 -23.51 27.90
CA LEU A 24 -25.28 -22.10 28.03
C LEU A 24 -26.25 -21.91 29.19
N SER A 25 -27.27 -22.77 29.32
CA SER A 25 -28.21 -22.73 30.44
C SER A 25 -27.55 -22.97 31.81
N PHE A 26 -26.41 -23.67 31.82
CA PHE A 26 -25.62 -23.91 33.02
C PHE A 26 -24.74 -22.70 33.37
N LEU A 27 -24.24 -21.98 32.37
CA LEU A 27 -23.46 -20.74 32.55
C LEU A 27 -24.31 -19.57 33.07
N ASP A 28 -25.63 -19.60 32.88
CA ASP A 28 -26.56 -18.63 33.47
C ASP A 28 -26.79 -18.87 34.98
N ARG A 29 -26.36 -20.02 35.51
CA ARG A 29 -26.47 -20.35 36.94
C ARG A 29 -25.23 -19.91 37.71
N ASP A 30 -25.38 -19.71 39.01
CA ASP A 30 -24.24 -19.40 39.87
C ASP A 30 -23.46 -20.68 40.19
N VAL A 31 -22.44 -20.95 39.39
CA VAL A 31 -21.62 -22.16 39.47
C VAL A 31 -20.16 -21.84 39.80
N GLN A 32 -19.45 -22.83 40.35
CA GLN A 32 -18.04 -22.66 40.72
C GLN A 32 -17.17 -22.28 39.51
N PRO A 33 -16.11 -21.46 39.69
CA PRO A 33 -15.25 -21.00 38.59
C PRO A 33 -14.67 -22.14 37.73
N SER A 34 -14.28 -23.25 38.35
CA SER A 34 -13.79 -24.45 37.66
C SER A 34 -14.83 -25.06 36.71
N CYS A 35 -16.09 -25.07 37.12
CA CYS A 35 -17.20 -25.52 36.28
C CYS A 35 -17.47 -24.55 35.13
N LYS A 36 -17.40 -23.22 35.39
CA LYS A 36 -17.53 -22.20 34.34
C LYS A 36 -16.46 -22.39 33.26
N LEU A 37 -15.20 -22.58 33.69
CA LEU A 37 -14.08 -22.80 32.80
C LEU A 37 -14.30 -24.06 31.93
N ALA A 38 -14.63 -25.20 32.54
CA ALA A 38 -14.88 -26.43 31.80
C ALA A 38 -16.05 -26.31 30.79
N CYS A 39 -17.11 -25.58 31.16
CA CYS A 39 -18.21 -25.29 30.25
C CYS A 39 -17.74 -24.43 29.06
N LEU A 40 -16.99 -23.36 29.32
CA LEU A 40 -16.48 -22.47 28.27
C LEU A 40 -15.47 -23.18 27.37
N GLU A 41 -14.59 -24.02 27.91
CA GLU A 41 -13.68 -24.84 27.10
C GLU A 41 -14.42 -25.78 26.16
N THR A 42 -15.50 -26.39 26.66
CA THR A 42 -16.35 -27.26 25.85
C THR A 42 -17.06 -26.44 24.77
N ILE A 43 -17.65 -25.29 25.10
CA ILE A 43 -18.28 -24.39 24.14
C ILE A 43 -17.26 -23.93 23.08
N ARG A 44 -16.02 -23.58 23.47
CA ARG A 44 -14.97 -23.18 22.52
C ARG A 44 -14.67 -24.30 21.53
N ILE A 45 -14.66 -25.56 21.96
CA ILE A 45 -14.46 -26.71 21.07
C ILE A 45 -15.66 -26.88 20.13
N LEU A 46 -16.89 -26.80 20.65
CA LEU A 46 -18.11 -26.94 19.86
C LEU A 46 -18.24 -25.83 18.81
N THR A 47 -17.85 -24.60 19.15
CA THR A 47 -17.93 -23.41 18.26
C THR A 47 -16.90 -23.41 17.14
N ARG A 48 -15.99 -24.39 17.07
CA ARG A 48 -15.15 -24.62 15.88
C ARG A 48 -15.92 -25.27 14.75
N ASP A 49 -17.00 -25.99 15.06
CA ASP A 49 -17.88 -26.59 14.08
C ASP A 49 -18.87 -25.56 13.55
N LYS A 50 -18.67 -25.13 12.30
CA LYS A 50 -19.54 -24.13 11.64
C LYS A 50 -20.99 -24.62 11.49
N SER A 51 -21.21 -25.93 11.45
CA SER A 51 -22.56 -26.50 11.27
C SER A 51 -23.41 -26.43 12.55
N SER A 52 -22.79 -26.36 13.73
CA SER A 52 -23.47 -26.41 15.03
C SER A 52 -23.50 -25.07 15.76
N LEU A 53 -23.40 -23.94 15.05
CA LEU A 53 -23.31 -22.60 15.66
C LEU A 53 -24.65 -22.00 16.10
N THR A 54 -25.76 -22.55 15.63
CA THR A 54 -27.12 -22.06 15.90
C THR A 54 -27.41 -21.75 17.38
N PRO A 55 -27.14 -22.64 18.35
CA PRO A 55 -27.44 -22.36 19.77
C PRO A 55 -26.58 -21.24 20.37
N PHE A 56 -25.42 -20.96 19.80
CA PHE A 56 -24.47 -19.98 20.31
C PHE A 56 -24.63 -18.59 19.69
N SER A 57 -25.35 -18.48 18.56
CA SER A 57 -25.42 -17.26 17.75
C SER A 57 -26.47 -16.25 18.21
N CYS A 58 -27.42 -16.67 19.03
CA CYS A 58 -28.51 -15.81 19.47
C CYS A 58 -28.05 -14.74 20.48
N ARG A 59 -28.82 -13.64 20.57
CA ARG A 59 -28.49 -12.50 21.44
C ARG A 59 -28.30 -12.88 22.91
N GLY A 60 -29.11 -13.80 23.43
CA GLY A 60 -28.98 -14.29 24.81
C GLY A 60 -27.63 -14.95 25.06
N SER A 61 -27.24 -15.90 24.20
CA SER A 61 -25.97 -16.62 24.30
C SER A 61 -24.76 -15.68 24.23
N ILE A 62 -24.77 -14.72 23.29
CA ILE A 62 -23.71 -13.71 23.18
C ILE A 62 -23.64 -12.84 24.43
N HIS A 63 -24.78 -12.46 25.01
CA HIS A 63 -24.82 -11.70 26.26
C HIS A 63 -24.23 -12.48 27.44
N THR A 64 -24.61 -13.75 27.63
CA THR A 64 -24.05 -14.62 28.68
C THR A 64 -22.53 -14.75 28.54
N LEU A 65 -22.04 -15.01 27.32
CA LEU A 65 -20.60 -15.07 27.06
C LEU A 65 -19.90 -13.73 27.32
N ALA A 66 -20.54 -12.60 26.97
CA ALA A 66 -20.01 -11.26 27.21
C ALA A 66 -19.93 -10.90 28.71
N LEU A 67 -20.85 -11.40 29.54
CA LEU A 67 -20.80 -11.28 30.99
C LEU A 67 -19.59 -12.03 31.56
N HIS A 68 -19.36 -13.28 31.12
CA HIS A 68 -18.19 -14.06 31.55
C HIS A 68 -16.87 -13.49 31.02
N ALA A 69 -16.89 -12.84 29.85
CA ALA A 69 -15.76 -12.08 29.32
C ALA A 69 -15.54 -10.71 29.99
N ALA A 70 -16.39 -10.32 30.96
CA ALA A 70 -16.37 -9.02 31.64
C ALA A 70 -16.47 -7.81 30.68
N LEU A 71 -17.24 -7.94 29.60
CA LEU A 71 -17.46 -6.90 28.58
C LEU A 71 -18.82 -6.21 28.68
N ALA A 72 -19.84 -6.90 29.20
CA ALA A 72 -21.16 -6.33 29.44
C ALA A 72 -21.19 -5.55 30.77
N PRO A 73 -21.93 -4.44 30.87
CA PRO A 73 -22.13 -3.74 32.14
C PRO A 73 -22.83 -4.69 33.11
N GLY A 74 -22.18 -4.99 34.23
CA GLY A 74 -22.78 -5.81 35.28
C GLY A 74 -24.07 -5.14 35.78
N GLU A 75 -25.20 -5.81 35.62
CA GLU A 75 -26.44 -5.43 36.29
C GLU A 75 -26.25 -5.62 37.80
N GLY A 76 -25.81 -4.58 38.50
CA GLY A 76 -25.90 -4.45 39.96
C GLY A 76 -25.14 -5.45 40.84
N ARG A 77 -24.44 -6.44 40.29
CA ARG A 77 -23.50 -7.27 41.06
C ARG A 77 -22.15 -6.56 41.11
N GLY A 78 -21.64 -6.31 42.33
CA GLY A 78 -20.34 -5.66 42.56
C GLY A 78 -19.18 -6.34 41.85
N PRO A 79 -17.95 -5.78 41.92
CA PRO A 79 -16.81 -6.22 41.13
C PRO A 79 -16.30 -7.57 41.63
N HIS A 80 -16.99 -8.65 41.28
CA HIS A 80 -16.37 -9.96 41.25
C HIS A 80 -15.51 -9.95 39.99
N VAL A 81 -14.22 -9.66 40.16
CA VAL A 81 -13.24 -9.84 39.09
C VAL A 81 -13.30 -11.32 38.71
N SER A 82 -13.92 -11.62 37.57
CA SER A 82 -13.95 -12.97 37.03
C SER A 82 -12.53 -13.47 36.88
N ASP A 83 -12.32 -14.75 37.18
CA ASP A 83 -11.04 -15.43 36.99
C ASP A 83 -10.49 -15.15 35.58
N PRO A 84 -9.23 -14.69 35.42
CA PRO A 84 -8.65 -14.39 34.12
C PRO A 84 -8.77 -15.56 33.12
N ASP A 85 -8.72 -16.80 33.58
CA ASP A 85 -8.85 -17.97 32.70
C ASP A 85 -10.27 -18.10 32.13
N VAL A 86 -11.29 -17.80 32.94
CA VAL A 86 -12.70 -17.75 32.51
C VAL A 86 -12.90 -16.64 31.48
N ILE A 87 -12.30 -15.47 31.69
CA ILE A 87 -12.39 -14.34 30.76
C ILE A 87 -11.78 -14.71 29.41
N VAL A 88 -10.56 -15.25 29.42
CA VAL A 88 -9.83 -15.65 28.21
C VAL A 88 -10.64 -16.69 27.43
N GLU A 89 -11.21 -17.68 28.11
CA GLU A 89 -11.96 -18.73 27.46
C GLU A 89 -13.29 -18.22 26.87
N ALA A 90 -13.99 -17.33 27.58
CA ALA A 90 -15.18 -16.65 27.05
C ALA A 90 -14.86 -15.78 25.81
N LEU A 91 -13.73 -15.05 25.82
CA LEU A 91 -13.29 -14.27 24.66
C LEU A 91 -12.98 -15.15 23.45
N LYS A 92 -12.34 -16.32 23.66
CA LYS A 92 -12.10 -17.29 22.57
C LYS A 92 -13.41 -17.80 21.98
N CYS A 93 -14.41 -18.12 22.81
CA CYS A 93 -15.75 -18.50 22.35
C CYS A 93 -16.36 -17.39 21.49
N LEU A 94 -16.38 -16.16 21.99
CA LEU A 94 -16.90 -15.00 21.25
C LEU A 94 -16.19 -14.82 19.90
N CYS A 95 -14.86 -14.90 19.87
CA CYS A 95 -14.08 -14.81 18.63
C CYS A 95 -14.48 -15.89 17.61
N ASN A 96 -14.62 -17.15 18.05
CA ASN A 96 -15.02 -18.25 17.16
C ASN A 96 -16.42 -18.05 16.58
N ILE A 97 -17.38 -17.67 17.42
CA ILE A 97 -18.78 -17.51 17.03
C ILE A 97 -18.93 -16.31 16.07
N ILE A 98 -18.39 -15.14 16.44
CA ILE A 98 -18.51 -13.90 15.66
C ILE A 98 -17.81 -14.04 14.30
N LEU A 99 -16.69 -14.74 14.22
CA LEU A 99 -16.00 -15.00 12.96
C LEU A 99 -16.86 -15.78 11.95
N ASN A 100 -17.74 -16.67 12.44
CA ASN A 100 -18.43 -17.64 11.59
C ASN A 100 -19.96 -17.42 11.50
N SER A 101 -20.56 -16.52 12.29
CA SER A 101 -22.00 -16.29 12.33
C SER A 101 -22.38 -14.82 12.17
N ALA A 102 -23.16 -14.50 11.13
CA ALA A 102 -23.68 -13.15 10.88
C ALA A 102 -24.68 -12.70 11.96
N GLU A 103 -25.52 -13.62 12.45
CA GLU A 103 -26.44 -13.36 13.56
C GLU A 103 -25.70 -12.96 14.83
N ALA A 104 -24.58 -13.64 15.13
CA ALA A 104 -23.74 -13.29 16.27
C ALA A 104 -23.05 -11.94 16.12
N GLN A 105 -22.63 -11.58 14.89
CA GLN A 105 -22.07 -10.26 14.59
C GLN A 105 -23.10 -9.16 14.86
N GLU A 106 -24.36 -9.38 14.49
CA GLU A 106 -25.48 -8.47 14.77
C GLU A 106 -25.79 -8.37 16.25
N ALA A 107 -25.91 -9.50 16.95
CA ALA A 107 -26.09 -9.53 18.39
C ALA A 107 -24.98 -8.78 19.13
N ALA A 108 -23.71 -9.00 18.75
CA ALA A 108 -22.55 -8.33 19.36
C ALA A 108 -22.57 -6.81 19.14
N ALA A 109 -23.01 -6.35 17.96
CA ALA A 109 -23.18 -4.93 17.65
C ALA A 109 -24.28 -4.29 18.51
N HIS A 110 -25.46 -4.93 18.61
CA HIS A 110 -26.57 -4.44 19.42
C HIS A 110 -26.26 -4.42 20.91
N LEU A 111 -25.54 -5.42 21.42
CA LEU A 111 -25.08 -5.46 22.80
C LEU A 111 -23.95 -4.47 23.09
N GLY A 112 -23.39 -3.82 22.06
CA GLY A 112 -22.34 -2.82 22.23
C GLY A 112 -21.04 -3.38 22.77
N LEU A 113 -20.68 -4.63 22.44
CA LEU A 113 -19.47 -5.28 22.98
C LEU A 113 -18.20 -4.48 22.72
N VAL A 114 -18.14 -3.74 21.61
CA VAL A 114 -17.04 -2.84 21.27
C VAL A 114 -16.78 -1.76 22.34
N VAL A 115 -17.83 -1.31 23.04
CA VAL A 115 -17.72 -0.32 24.12
C VAL A 115 -17.02 -0.93 25.34
N GLY A 116 -17.38 -2.16 25.70
CA GLY A 116 -16.73 -2.92 26.76
C GLY A 116 -15.25 -3.16 26.45
N VAL A 117 -14.95 -3.61 25.22
CA VAL A 117 -13.57 -3.83 24.77
C VAL A 117 -12.79 -2.52 24.79
N ALA A 118 -13.34 -1.43 24.26
CA ALA A 118 -12.70 -0.12 24.27
C ALA A 118 -12.43 0.39 25.69
N LYS A 119 -13.34 0.17 26.65
CA LYS A 119 -13.13 0.52 28.05
C LYS A 119 -11.95 -0.24 28.65
N ARG A 120 -11.83 -1.54 28.36
CA ARG A 120 -10.69 -2.36 28.83
C ARG A 120 -9.38 -2.00 28.12
N LEU A 121 -9.41 -1.66 26.84
CA LEU A 121 -8.23 -1.18 26.11
C LEU A 121 -7.65 0.14 26.67
N LYS A 122 -8.50 1.02 27.22
CA LYS A 122 -8.04 2.23 27.94
C LYS A 122 -7.20 1.90 29.18
N GLN A 123 -7.34 0.70 29.72
CA GLN A 123 -6.61 0.20 30.89
C GLN A 123 -5.31 -0.54 30.49
N CYS A 124 -4.76 -0.27 29.29
CA CYS A 124 -3.60 -0.98 28.74
C CYS A 124 -2.33 -0.89 29.59
N ARG A 125 -2.21 0.09 30.49
CA ARG A 125 -1.06 0.21 31.42
C ARG A 125 -1.30 -0.44 32.78
N GLU A 126 -2.51 -0.89 33.08
CA GLU A 126 -2.84 -1.47 34.37
C GLU A 126 -2.44 -2.95 34.42
N SER A 127 -1.74 -3.37 35.49
CA SER A 127 -1.24 -4.74 35.66
C SER A 127 -2.34 -5.80 35.91
N GLN A 128 -3.60 -5.38 36.03
CA GLN A 128 -4.72 -6.26 36.36
C GLN A 128 -5.06 -7.27 35.25
N TRP A 129 -4.73 -6.98 33.99
CA TRP A 129 -5.08 -7.83 32.84
C TRP A 129 -3.88 -8.61 32.32
N SER A 130 -4.03 -9.93 32.22
CA SER A 130 -3.02 -10.82 31.65
C SER A 130 -2.78 -10.54 30.16
N SER A 131 -1.63 -11.01 29.64
CA SER A 131 -1.29 -10.90 28.22
C SER A 131 -2.36 -11.52 27.32
N ASP A 132 -2.92 -12.66 27.73
CA ASP A 132 -3.91 -13.40 26.94
C ASP A 132 -5.25 -12.67 26.87
N VAL A 133 -5.71 -12.08 27.98
CA VAL A 133 -6.92 -11.24 27.98
C VAL A 133 -6.76 -10.10 26.97
N ARG A 134 -5.62 -9.38 27.04
CA ARG A 134 -5.31 -8.27 26.14
C ARG A 134 -5.26 -8.71 24.68
N PHE A 135 -4.64 -9.86 24.40
CA PHE A 135 -4.57 -10.38 23.03
C PHE A 135 -5.97 -10.73 22.48
N PHE A 136 -6.80 -11.43 23.25
CA PHE A 136 -8.13 -11.81 22.80
C PHE A 136 -9.11 -10.63 22.75
N ASP A 137 -8.91 -9.59 23.55
CA ASP A 137 -9.61 -8.31 23.37
C ASP A 137 -9.32 -7.68 22.03
N LEU A 138 -8.04 -7.59 21.67
CA LEU A 138 -7.61 -7.06 20.39
C LEU A 138 -8.14 -7.92 19.24
N ARG A 139 -8.08 -9.25 19.39
CA ARG A 139 -8.62 -10.17 18.39
C ARG A 139 -10.13 -9.98 18.20
N LEU A 140 -10.88 -9.81 19.28
CA LEU A 140 -12.31 -9.54 19.24
C LEU A 140 -12.61 -8.18 18.60
N ALA A 141 -11.88 -7.13 18.97
CA ALA A 141 -12.00 -5.80 18.36
C ALA A 141 -11.70 -5.83 16.85
N PHE A 142 -10.68 -6.58 16.44
CA PHE A 142 -10.35 -6.77 15.03
C PHE A 142 -11.51 -7.42 14.28
N LEU A 143 -12.06 -8.53 14.79
CA LEU A 143 -13.19 -9.21 14.16
C LEU A 143 -14.42 -8.31 14.06
N LEU A 144 -14.79 -7.64 15.15
CA LEU A 144 -15.93 -6.73 15.18
C LEU A 144 -15.78 -5.58 14.18
N THR A 145 -14.60 -4.96 14.09
CA THR A 145 -14.35 -3.86 13.15
C THR A 145 -14.18 -4.32 11.71
N ALA A 146 -13.65 -5.52 11.48
CA ALA A 146 -13.49 -6.09 10.14
C ALA A 146 -14.84 -6.47 9.54
N LEU A 147 -15.72 -7.10 10.33
CA LEU A 147 -16.97 -7.70 9.84
C LEU A 147 -18.16 -6.73 9.86
N ARG A 148 -18.12 -5.67 10.65
CA ARG A 148 -19.26 -4.75 10.86
C ARG A 148 -18.88 -3.28 10.67
N VAL A 149 -19.45 -2.64 9.66
CA VAL A 149 -19.18 -1.24 9.28
C VAL A 149 -19.72 -0.25 10.31
N ASP A 150 -20.87 -0.53 10.91
CA ASP A 150 -21.48 0.23 12.00
C ASP A 150 -20.59 0.22 13.26
N VAL A 151 -20.10 -0.96 13.65
CA VAL A 151 -19.18 -1.11 14.80
C VAL A 151 -17.84 -0.42 14.54
N ARG A 152 -17.30 -0.57 13.32
CA ARG A 152 -16.09 0.15 12.87
C ARG A 152 -16.26 1.66 12.98
N SER A 153 -17.36 2.20 12.48
CA SER A 153 -17.66 3.64 12.52
C SER A 153 -17.82 4.15 13.94
N ARG A 154 -18.49 3.37 14.79
CA ARG A 154 -18.65 3.66 16.22
C ARG A 154 -17.32 3.70 16.97
N LEU A 155 -16.44 2.71 16.75
CA LEU A 155 -15.11 2.70 17.37
C LEU A 155 -14.27 3.88 16.85
N ALA A 156 -14.27 4.13 15.55
CA ALA A 156 -13.51 5.21 14.93
C ALA A 156 -13.90 6.58 15.48
N ARG A 157 -15.21 6.89 15.49
CA ARG A 157 -15.72 8.24 15.73
C ARG A 157 -16.19 8.46 17.15
N GLU A 158 -17.17 7.69 17.61
CA GLU A 158 -17.80 7.91 18.93
C GLU A 158 -16.84 7.60 20.07
N LEU A 159 -16.08 6.51 19.94
CA LEU A 159 -15.17 6.06 20.99
C LEU A 159 -13.75 6.63 20.84
N ARG A 160 -13.47 7.42 19.79
CA ARG A 160 -12.13 7.97 19.48
C ARG A 160 -11.06 6.86 19.46
N GLY A 161 -11.36 5.78 18.75
CA GLY A 161 -10.60 4.53 18.75
C GLY A 161 -9.13 4.69 18.32
N ALA A 162 -8.84 5.64 17.41
CA ALA A 162 -7.46 5.90 16.99
C ALA A 162 -6.55 6.29 18.17
N ARG A 163 -7.04 7.15 19.08
CA ARG A 163 -6.31 7.54 20.29
C ARG A 163 -6.13 6.38 21.26
N ILE A 164 -7.21 5.63 21.53
CA ILE A 164 -7.17 4.47 22.43
C ILE A 164 -6.16 3.43 21.95
N LEU A 165 -6.16 3.14 20.64
CA LEU A 165 -5.29 2.14 20.05
C LEU A 165 -3.85 2.65 19.91
N ALA A 166 -3.63 3.95 19.68
CA ALA A 166 -2.30 4.55 19.75
C ALA A 166 -1.71 4.41 21.18
N ASP A 167 -2.49 4.73 22.22
CA ASP A 167 -2.08 4.55 23.61
C ASP A 167 -1.78 3.07 23.94
N ALA A 168 -2.59 2.14 23.41
CA ALA A 168 -2.39 0.71 23.58
C ALA A 168 -1.13 0.20 22.84
N LEU A 169 -0.83 0.75 21.66
CA LEU A 169 0.39 0.43 20.90
C LEU A 169 1.63 0.96 21.61
N ASP A 170 1.57 2.21 22.08
CA ASP A 170 2.62 2.84 22.89
C ASP A 170 2.95 2.03 24.14
N ALA A 171 1.91 1.59 24.87
CA ALA A 171 2.05 0.72 26.04
C ALA A 171 2.60 -0.67 25.68
N THR A 172 2.18 -1.26 24.55
CA THR A 172 2.64 -2.58 24.10
C THR A 172 4.12 -2.56 23.71
N LEU A 173 4.60 -1.46 23.15
CA LEU A 173 5.99 -1.27 22.74
C LEU A 173 6.90 -0.75 23.87
N GLY A 174 6.32 -0.29 24.98
CA GLY A 174 7.08 0.22 26.14
C GLY A 174 7.83 1.53 25.84
N LEU A 175 7.20 2.41 25.06
CA LEU A 175 7.81 3.64 24.57
C LEU A 175 7.90 4.72 25.67
N ARG A 176 8.89 5.61 25.48
CA ARG A 176 9.09 6.85 26.23
C ARG A 176 9.24 7.99 25.23
N TRP A 177 8.54 9.08 25.49
CA TRP A 177 8.54 10.28 24.66
C TRP A 177 9.67 11.20 25.11
N THR A 178 10.68 11.39 24.25
CA THR A 178 11.88 12.20 24.55
C THR A 178 11.73 13.64 24.07
N ASP A 179 10.96 13.85 23.01
CA ASP A 179 10.62 15.16 22.43
C ASP A 179 9.25 15.06 21.72
N VAL A 180 8.77 16.16 21.16
CA VAL A 180 7.56 16.21 20.35
C VAL A 180 7.70 15.27 19.15
N TYR A 181 6.86 14.24 19.08
CA TYR A 181 6.90 13.20 18.04
C TYR A 181 8.22 12.40 17.99
N GLU A 182 8.98 12.36 19.07
CA GLU A 182 10.19 11.54 19.21
C GLU A 182 10.04 10.53 20.35
N VAL A 183 10.24 9.25 20.01
CA VAL A 183 10.03 8.13 20.92
C VAL A 183 11.23 7.20 20.94
N SER A 184 11.49 6.62 22.09
CA SER A 184 12.50 5.59 22.32
C SER A 184 11.95 4.49 23.21
N ARG A 185 12.50 3.28 23.15
CA ARG A 185 12.13 2.19 24.07
C ARG A 185 12.86 2.30 25.40
N SER A 186 12.16 1.92 26.47
CA SER A 186 12.73 1.86 27.82
C SER A 186 13.96 0.93 27.85
N GLY A 187 15.14 1.46 28.14
CA GLY A 187 16.40 0.69 28.22
C GLY A 187 17.32 0.84 27.01
N ALA A 188 16.92 1.56 25.95
CA ALA A 188 17.81 1.92 24.86
C ALA A 188 18.85 2.96 25.32
N GLN A 189 20.13 2.65 25.19
CA GLN A 189 21.22 3.65 25.33
C GLN A 189 21.64 4.24 23.97
N GLY A 190 21.14 3.67 22.85
CA GLY A 190 21.36 4.16 21.50
C GLY A 190 20.43 3.50 20.46
N PRO A 191 20.42 3.97 19.20
CA PRO A 191 19.51 3.53 18.15
C PRO A 191 19.75 2.09 17.62
N ASN A 192 20.96 1.54 17.78
CA ASN A 192 21.33 0.21 17.26
C ASN A 192 21.37 -0.92 18.32
N ASP A 193 21.16 -0.62 19.60
CA ASP A 193 21.29 -1.60 20.70
C ASP A 193 19.95 -2.18 21.16
N LEU A 194 18.87 -1.97 20.39
CA LEU A 194 17.54 -2.40 20.79
C LEU A 194 17.34 -3.89 20.47
N PRO A 195 17.07 -4.74 21.48
CA PRO A 195 16.73 -6.13 21.21
C PRO A 195 15.42 -6.21 20.39
N PRO A 196 15.28 -7.24 19.54
CA PRO A 196 14.05 -7.50 18.82
C PRO A 196 12.84 -7.54 19.76
N LEU A 197 11.68 -7.13 19.26
CA LEU A 197 10.41 -7.24 19.98
C LEU A 197 10.10 -8.70 20.28
N GLY A 198 9.66 -8.97 21.52
CA GLY A 198 9.27 -10.32 21.92
C GLY A 198 8.07 -10.81 21.11
N ARG A 199 7.91 -12.12 20.97
CA ARG A 199 6.80 -12.71 20.21
C ARG A 199 5.43 -12.17 20.62
N SER A 200 5.15 -12.18 21.92
CA SER A 200 3.85 -11.77 22.47
C SER A 200 3.57 -10.27 22.25
N GLU A 201 4.61 -9.43 22.35
CA GLU A 201 4.51 -8.00 22.07
C GLU A 201 4.21 -7.74 20.60
N THR A 202 4.92 -8.44 19.72
CA THR A 202 4.76 -8.35 18.26
C THR A 202 3.34 -8.77 17.85
N GLU A 203 2.83 -9.90 18.36
CA GLU A 203 1.48 -10.40 18.07
C GLU A 203 0.39 -9.40 18.49
N ARG A 204 0.50 -8.79 19.68
CA ARG A 204 -0.42 -7.73 20.13
C ARG A 204 -0.30 -6.47 19.28
N ALA A 205 0.92 -6.02 18.98
CA ALA A 205 1.15 -4.84 18.16
C ALA A 205 0.53 -5.02 16.76
N MET A 206 0.70 -6.18 16.13
CA MET A 206 0.08 -6.49 14.84
C MET A 206 -1.46 -6.51 14.91
N GLU A 207 -2.07 -7.05 15.96
CA GLU A 207 -3.53 -6.95 16.14
C GLU A 207 -3.98 -5.48 16.28
N ILE A 208 -3.26 -4.66 17.04
CA ILE A 208 -3.56 -3.22 17.14
C ILE A 208 -3.46 -2.53 15.77
N LEU A 209 -2.39 -2.79 15.01
CA LEU A 209 -2.21 -2.23 13.66
C LEU A 209 -3.33 -2.62 12.71
N LYS A 210 -3.82 -3.86 12.79
CA LYS A 210 -4.96 -4.34 11.97
C LYS A 210 -6.27 -3.64 12.35
N ILE A 211 -6.54 -3.42 13.64
CA ILE A 211 -7.72 -2.67 14.08
C ILE A 211 -7.62 -1.22 13.63
N LEU A 212 -6.47 -0.59 13.83
CA LEU A 212 -6.19 0.77 13.37
C LEU A 212 -6.43 0.88 11.87
N PHE A 213 -5.89 -0.04 11.07
CA PHE A 213 -6.11 -0.08 9.62
C PHE A 213 -7.60 -0.10 9.26
N ASN A 214 -8.39 -0.95 9.93
CA ASN A 214 -9.83 -1.04 9.71
C ASN A 214 -10.52 0.30 9.99
N ILE A 215 -10.22 0.95 11.11
CA ILE A 215 -10.92 2.17 11.52
C ILE A 215 -10.42 3.43 10.80
N THR A 216 -9.20 3.42 10.26
CA THR A 216 -8.62 4.58 9.56
C THR A 216 -8.79 4.54 8.04
N TYR A 217 -9.38 3.48 7.47
CA TYR A 217 -9.47 3.29 6.01
C TYR A 217 -10.04 4.49 5.23
N ASP A 218 -11.02 5.21 5.79
CA ASP A 218 -11.66 6.36 5.13
C ASP A 218 -11.00 7.72 5.47
N THR A 219 -9.94 7.74 6.29
CA THR A 219 -9.40 8.99 6.86
C THR A 219 -8.73 9.86 5.80
N GLY A 220 -7.96 9.26 4.88
CA GLY A 220 -7.27 9.99 3.82
C GLY A 220 -8.18 10.72 2.83
N ARG A 221 -9.49 10.41 2.82
CA ARG A 221 -10.50 11.05 1.96
C ARG A 221 -11.24 12.20 2.65
N ARG A 222 -10.97 12.45 3.93
CA ARG A 222 -11.71 13.42 4.75
C ARG A 222 -10.80 14.56 5.20
N LYS A 223 -11.41 15.72 5.41
CA LYS A 223 -10.75 16.81 6.14
C LYS A 223 -10.67 16.42 7.60
N VAL A 224 -9.47 16.43 8.12
CA VAL A 224 -9.14 16.09 9.50
C VAL A 224 -8.99 17.39 10.27
N ASP A 225 -9.59 17.47 11.45
CA ASP A 225 -9.43 18.64 12.33
C ASP A 225 -8.07 18.64 13.03
N GLU A 226 -7.76 19.71 13.77
CA GLU A 226 -6.45 19.84 14.44
C GLU A 226 -6.23 18.80 15.53
N GLU A 227 -7.29 18.37 16.23
CA GLU A 227 -7.20 17.39 17.32
C GLU A 227 -6.93 15.98 16.76
N GLU A 228 -7.65 15.59 15.71
CA GLU A 228 -7.43 14.36 14.98
C GLU A 228 -6.05 14.37 14.29
N ALA A 229 -5.62 15.49 13.70
CA ALA A 229 -4.30 15.61 13.10
C ALA A 229 -3.18 15.43 14.13
N ALA A 230 -3.33 16.00 15.34
CA ALA A 230 -2.39 15.78 16.44
C ALA A 230 -2.34 14.29 16.85
N THR A 231 -3.49 13.63 16.88
CA THR A 231 -3.60 12.18 17.15
C THR A 231 -2.91 11.36 16.06
N TYR A 232 -3.07 11.70 14.79
CA TYR A 232 -2.43 10.99 13.68
C TYR A 232 -0.92 11.26 13.59
N ARG A 233 -0.43 12.45 13.93
CA ARG A 233 1.00 12.70 14.08
C ARG A 233 1.61 11.90 15.22
N HIS A 234 0.91 11.83 16.36
CA HIS A 234 1.32 10.99 17.48
C HIS A 234 1.41 9.52 17.07
N LEU A 235 0.37 9.01 16.40
CA LEU A 235 0.39 7.66 15.83
C LEU A 235 1.52 7.48 14.81
N GLY A 236 1.74 8.44 13.91
CA GLY A 236 2.82 8.39 12.92
C GLY A 236 4.21 8.30 13.55
N ALA A 237 4.45 8.96 14.68
CA ALA A 237 5.71 8.81 15.44
C ALA A 237 5.89 7.38 16.00
N ILE A 238 4.81 6.77 16.50
CA ILE A 238 4.83 5.37 16.95
C ILE A 238 5.09 4.43 15.76
N LEU A 239 4.45 4.65 14.61
CA LEU A 239 4.65 3.84 13.41
C LEU A 239 6.05 3.97 12.83
N ARG A 240 6.66 5.16 12.91
CA ARG A 240 8.07 5.36 12.58
C ARG A 240 8.94 4.45 13.46
N HIS A 241 8.68 4.40 14.75
CA HIS A 241 9.39 3.48 15.65
C HIS A 241 9.14 2.00 15.29
N CYS A 242 7.90 1.61 14.95
CA CYS A 242 7.58 0.25 14.47
C CYS A 242 8.40 -0.12 13.23
N LEU A 243 8.52 0.79 12.26
CA LEU A 243 9.29 0.60 11.03
C LEU A 243 10.79 0.41 11.30
N MET A 244 11.33 1.13 12.28
CA MET A 244 12.75 1.01 12.67
C MET A 244 13.02 -0.20 13.58
N SER A 245 11.98 -0.78 14.19
CA SER A 245 12.10 -1.95 15.08
C SER A 245 12.16 -3.26 14.29
N THR A 246 12.74 -4.28 14.91
CA THR A 246 12.72 -5.68 14.42
C THR A 246 11.94 -6.57 15.38
N ALA A 247 11.39 -7.67 14.87
CA ALA A 247 10.75 -8.71 15.67
C ALA A 247 11.62 -9.97 15.70
N GLU A 248 11.29 -10.91 16.59
CA GLU A 248 11.90 -12.24 16.60
C GLU A 248 11.66 -12.98 15.27
N GLY A 249 12.68 -12.97 14.40
CA GLY A 249 12.67 -13.62 13.09
C GLY A 249 12.36 -12.67 11.94
N GLU A 250 12.92 -12.97 10.77
CA GLU A 250 12.79 -12.14 9.57
C GLU A 250 11.35 -12.11 9.04
N GLU A 251 10.68 -13.27 9.00
CA GLU A 251 9.30 -13.38 8.51
C GLU A 251 8.31 -12.52 9.32
N ARG A 252 8.40 -12.56 10.66
CA ARG A 252 7.57 -11.73 11.53
C ARG A 252 7.92 -10.26 11.43
N THR A 253 9.21 -9.94 11.24
CA THR A 253 9.64 -8.56 11.00
C THR A 253 8.98 -8.01 9.74
N ASP A 254 8.94 -8.80 8.67
CA ASP A 254 8.30 -8.40 7.42
C ASP A 254 6.77 -8.25 7.55
N GLU A 255 6.12 -9.17 8.26
CA GLU A 255 4.68 -9.07 8.55
C GLU A 255 4.36 -7.82 9.39
N PHE A 256 5.18 -7.55 10.41
CA PHE A 256 5.05 -6.37 11.26
C PHE A 256 5.26 -5.06 10.48
N HIS A 257 6.29 -5.00 9.62
CA HIS A 257 6.52 -3.87 8.73
C HIS A 257 5.39 -3.70 7.71
N SER A 258 4.87 -4.79 7.14
CA SER A 258 3.73 -4.77 6.22
C SER A 258 2.49 -4.10 6.85
N HIS A 259 2.12 -4.52 8.06
CA HIS A 259 1.01 -3.89 8.80
C HIS A 259 1.28 -2.42 9.14
N THR A 260 2.53 -2.08 9.45
CA THR A 260 2.94 -0.70 9.75
C THR A 260 2.82 0.20 8.51
N VAL A 261 3.33 -0.25 7.35
CA VAL A 261 3.25 0.48 6.08
C VAL A 261 1.80 0.64 5.61
N ASN A 262 0.99 -0.40 5.72
CA ASN A 262 -0.44 -0.35 5.39
C ASN A 262 -1.17 0.72 6.19
N LEU A 263 -0.85 0.86 7.48
CA LEU A 263 -1.45 1.88 8.33
C LEU A 263 -0.91 3.28 8.03
N LEU A 264 0.40 3.43 7.77
CA LEU A 264 0.98 4.70 7.34
C LEU A 264 0.30 5.24 6.07
N GLY A 265 -0.03 4.35 5.12
CA GLY A 265 -0.76 4.71 3.90
C GLY A 265 -2.19 5.21 4.12
N ASN A 266 -2.79 4.96 5.30
CA ASN A 266 -4.12 5.47 5.64
C ASN A 266 -4.10 6.83 6.34
N LEU A 267 -2.93 7.26 6.85
CA LEU A 267 -2.83 8.53 7.58
C LEU A 267 -2.98 9.73 6.63
N PRO A 268 -3.53 10.86 7.09
CA PRO A 268 -3.55 12.08 6.31
C PRO A 268 -2.14 12.52 5.93
N LEU A 269 -1.96 12.91 4.67
CA LEU A 269 -0.63 13.20 4.13
C LEU A 269 0.13 14.31 4.90
N LEU A 270 -0.60 15.31 5.40
CA LEU A 270 -0.06 16.41 6.22
C LEU A 270 0.51 15.97 7.57
N CYS A 271 0.21 14.74 8.01
CA CYS A 271 0.70 14.14 9.26
C CYS A 271 1.91 13.22 9.05
N LEU A 272 2.33 12.99 7.80
CA LEU A 272 3.49 12.16 7.47
C LEU A 272 4.81 12.93 7.58
N ASP A 273 4.75 14.25 7.81
CA ASP A 273 5.88 15.11 8.16
C ASP A 273 6.68 14.55 9.35
N VAL A 274 6.01 13.89 10.29
CA VAL A 274 6.63 13.22 11.44
C VAL A 274 7.65 12.15 11.05
N LEU A 275 7.60 11.58 9.84
CA LEU A 275 8.60 10.61 9.38
C LEU A 275 9.98 11.25 9.20
N LEU A 276 10.03 12.58 9.00
CA LEU A 276 11.24 13.37 8.71
C LEU A 276 11.70 14.24 9.90
N MET A 277 10.90 14.30 10.97
CA MET A 277 11.19 15.13 12.15
C MET A 277 12.38 14.69 13.03
N PRO A 278 12.79 13.40 13.10
CA PRO A 278 13.95 13.02 13.92
C PRO A 278 15.20 13.82 13.56
N ARG A 279 15.97 14.19 14.59
CA ARG A 279 17.24 14.90 14.38
C ARG A 279 18.23 13.97 13.69
N VAL A 280 19.10 14.56 12.87
CA VAL A 280 20.24 13.84 12.29
C VAL A 280 21.21 13.50 13.41
N GLN A 281 21.49 12.22 13.60
CA GLN A 281 22.45 11.71 14.59
C GLN A 281 23.63 11.04 13.89
N LEU A 282 24.69 10.74 14.64
CA LEU A 282 25.84 10.01 14.11
C LEU A 282 25.40 8.60 13.65
N GLY A 283 25.55 8.30 12.37
CA GLY A 283 25.10 7.05 11.75
C GLY A 283 23.73 7.11 11.08
N SER A 284 23.00 8.22 11.22
CA SER A 284 21.79 8.46 10.43
C SER A 284 22.12 8.71 8.96
N ILE A 285 21.20 8.33 8.09
CA ILE A 285 21.23 8.69 6.67
C ILE A 285 20.71 10.11 6.55
N GLU A 286 21.63 11.07 6.37
CA GLU A 286 21.31 12.48 6.19
C GLU A 286 21.26 12.85 4.71
N TYR A 287 20.27 13.66 4.35
CA TYR A 287 20.20 14.29 3.04
C TYR A 287 19.57 15.67 3.15
N MET A 288 20.30 16.72 2.74
CA MET A 288 19.87 18.12 2.78
C MET A 288 19.49 18.59 4.20
N GLY A 289 20.20 18.12 5.22
CA GLY A 289 19.96 18.43 6.63
C GLY A 289 18.76 17.70 7.25
N VAL A 290 18.14 16.75 6.54
CA VAL A 290 16.98 15.98 7.00
C VAL A 290 17.36 14.52 7.20
N ASN A 291 16.81 13.90 8.25
CA ASN A 291 16.96 12.47 8.50
C ASN A 291 16.11 11.66 7.50
N MET A 292 16.75 10.74 6.77
CA MET A 292 16.14 9.88 5.76
C MET A 292 16.06 8.40 6.18
N ASP A 293 16.30 8.07 7.45
CA ASP A 293 16.34 6.68 7.94
C ASP A 293 15.00 5.96 7.68
N ALA A 294 13.88 6.61 8.01
CA ALA A 294 12.54 6.05 7.79
C ALA A 294 12.22 5.88 6.29
N VAL A 295 12.52 6.88 5.47
CA VAL A 295 12.33 6.82 4.01
C VAL A 295 13.19 5.72 3.38
N ASN A 296 14.45 5.62 3.81
CA ASN A 296 15.37 4.60 3.36
C ASN A 296 14.88 3.20 3.78
N LYS A 297 14.36 3.05 5.00
CA LYS A 297 13.79 1.78 5.47
C LYS A 297 12.56 1.35 4.65
N LEU A 298 11.66 2.29 4.33
CA LEU A 298 10.53 2.04 3.40
C LEU A 298 11.01 1.61 2.01
N LEU A 299 12.06 2.27 1.48
CA LEU A 299 12.62 1.92 0.18
C LEU A 299 13.22 0.51 0.17
N HIS A 300 13.98 0.14 1.21
CA HIS A 300 14.51 -1.22 1.35
C HIS A 300 13.40 -2.26 1.50
N PHE A 301 12.34 -1.93 2.25
CA PHE A 301 11.16 -2.80 2.38
C PHE A 301 10.47 -3.00 1.03
N MET A 302 10.30 -1.95 0.23
CA MET A 302 9.77 -2.02 -1.13
C MET A 302 10.64 -2.90 -2.04
N GLU A 303 11.96 -2.72 -2.01
CA GLU A 303 12.88 -3.53 -2.82
C GLU A 303 12.80 -5.01 -2.44
N LYS A 304 12.73 -5.33 -1.15
CA LYS A 304 12.54 -6.69 -0.66
C LYS A 304 11.23 -7.33 -1.15
N ILE A 305 10.14 -6.56 -1.24
CA ILE A 305 8.87 -7.03 -1.82
C ILE A 305 9.03 -7.33 -3.32
N LEU A 306 9.71 -6.45 -4.05
CA LEU A 306 9.98 -6.63 -5.48
C LEU A 306 10.80 -7.90 -5.75
N ASP A 307 11.80 -8.18 -4.92
CA ASP A 307 12.65 -9.37 -5.05
C ASP A 307 11.89 -10.67 -4.79
N ARG A 308 10.87 -10.64 -3.92
CA ARG A 308 10.01 -11.80 -3.64
C ARG A 308 8.99 -12.07 -4.75
N GLY A 309 8.50 -11.03 -5.42
CA GLY A 309 7.56 -11.16 -6.56
C GLY A 309 6.14 -11.64 -6.21
N ASN A 310 5.84 -11.95 -4.94
CA ASN A 310 4.57 -12.56 -4.55
C ASN A 310 3.52 -11.50 -4.14
N LYS A 311 2.29 -11.65 -4.66
CA LYS A 311 1.12 -10.82 -4.32
C LYS A 311 1.39 -9.30 -4.38
N LEU A 312 2.11 -8.85 -5.42
CA LEU A 312 2.57 -7.46 -5.56
C LEU A 312 1.45 -6.43 -5.36
N LYS A 313 0.23 -6.70 -5.82
CA LYS A 313 -0.91 -5.79 -5.61
C LYS A 313 -1.16 -5.48 -4.12
N GLU A 314 -1.19 -6.51 -3.28
CA GLU A 314 -1.51 -6.37 -1.85
C GLU A 314 -0.32 -5.82 -1.05
N THR A 315 0.92 -6.17 -1.45
CA THR A 315 2.13 -5.90 -0.66
C THR A 315 2.87 -4.64 -1.12
N LEU A 316 2.93 -4.37 -2.43
CA LEU A 316 3.72 -3.29 -3.01
C LEU A 316 2.99 -1.95 -3.01
N LEU A 317 1.69 -1.95 -3.35
CA LEU A 317 0.92 -0.72 -3.55
C LEU A 317 0.90 0.20 -2.32
N PRO A 318 0.70 -0.28 -1.09
CA PRO A 318 0.69 0.58 0.09
C PRO A 318 2.02 1.31 0.27
N CYS A 319 3.15 0.62 0.06
CA CYS A 319 4.48 1.20 0.16
C CYS A 319 4.76 2.20 -0.97
N LEU A 320 4.43 1.85 -2.22
CA LEU A 320 4.60 2.73 -3.36
C LEU A 320 3.78 4.01 -3.23
N ASN A 321 2.51 3.91 -2.85
CA ASN A 321 1.66 5.07 -2.69
C ASN A 321 2.18 5.99 -1.58
N LEU A 322 2.62 5.42 -0.45
CA LEU A 322 3.23 6.19 0.63
C LEU A 322 4.48 6.94 0.18
N LEU A 323 5.40 6.27 -0.52
CA LEU A 323 6.62 6.90 -1.05
C LEU A 323 6.30 7.96 -2.11
N THR A 324 5.30 7.71 -2.96
CA THR A 324 4.85 8.63 -4.02
C THR A 324 4.30 9.92 -3.42
N GLU A 325 3.36 9.82 -2.48
CA GLU A 325 2.75 10.99 -1.87
C GLU A 325 3.73 11.75 -0.97
N SER A 326 4.61 11.04 -0.25
CA SER A 326 5.70 11.68 0.50
C SER A 326 6.66 12.44 -0.43
N ALA A 327 7.00 11.89 -1.60
CA ALA A 327 7.80 12.58 -2.62
C ALA A 327 7.07 13.74 -3.29
N ARG A 328 5.73 13.71 -3.37
CA ARG A 328 4.95 14.83 -3.90
C ARG A 328 5.03 16.04 -2.97
N ILE A 329 4.94 15.81 -1.66
CA ILE A 329 4.91 16.86 -0.63
C ILE A 329 6.31 17.33 -0.22
N HIS A 330 7.22 16.40 0.09
CA HIS A 330 8.54 16.73 0.63
C HIS A 330 9.61 16.68 -0.47
N ARG A 331 10.21 17.85 -0.75
CA ARG A 331 11.23 18.00 -1.78
C ARG A 331 12.48 17.17 -1.48
N GLU A 332 12.88 17.13 -0.21
CA GLU A 332 14.04 16.40 0.30
C GLU A 332 13.86 14.89 0.09
N THR A 333 12.68 14.35 0.45
CA THR A 333 12.30 12.97 0.17
C THR A 333 12.35 12.66 -1.32
N ARG A 334 11.77 13.52 -2.17
CA ARG A 334 11.77 13.33 -3.62
C ARG A 334 13.18 13.27 -4.19
N LYS A 335 14.05 14.21 -3.83
CA LYS A 335 15.44 14.24 -4.30
C LYS A 335 16.25 13.04 -3.79
N PHE A 336 16.05 12.65 -2.52
CA PHE A 336 16.67 11.45 -1.96
C PHE A 336 16.23 10.17 -2.70
N LEU A 337 14.92 9.97 -2.89
CA LEU A 337 14.38 8.83 -3.62
C LEU A 337 14.81 8.84 -5.09
N ARG A 338 14.84 10.02 -5.72
CA ARG A 338 15.34 10.20 -7.09
C ARG A 338 16.78 9.70 -7.21
N LEU A 339 17.66 10.08 -6.28
CA LEU A 339 19.06 9.67 -6.26
C LEU A 339 19.21 8.14 -6.11
N LYS A 340 18.38 7.50 -5.28
CA LYS A 340 18.44 6.06 -5.01
C LYS A 340 17.78 5.21 -6.11
N VAL A 341 16.63 5.63 -6.62
CA VAL A 341 15.81 4.85 -7.56
C VAL A 341 16.24 5.12 -9.00
N LEU A 342 16.52 6.37 -9.36
CA LEU A 342 16.79 6.83 -10.72
C LEU A 342 18.10 7.66 -10.75
N PRO A 343 19.24 7.04 -10.41
CA PRO A 343 20.53 7.73 -10.44
C PRO A 343 20.86 8.23 -11.86
N PRO A 344 21.72 9.26 -12.00
CA PRO A 344 22.15 9.77 -13.31
C PRO A 344 22.59 8.64 -14.25
N LEU A 345 22.11 8.67 -15.50
CA LEU A 345 22.26 7.57 -16.44
C LEU A 345 23.69 7.50 -16.96
N ARG A 346 24.40 6.43 -16.61
CA ARG A 346 25.71 6.10 -17.23
C ARG A 346 25.60 4.98 -18.26
N ASP A 347 24.72 4.01 -18.04
CA ASP A 347 24.42 2.94 -18.99
C ASP A 347 23.15 3.26 -19.79
N VAL A 348 23.35 3.51 -21.09
CA VAL A 348 22.33 3.78 -22.11
C VAL A 348 22.32 2.73 -23.22
N LYS A 349 23.10 1.66 -23.09
CA LYS A 349 23.17 0.59 -24.10
C LYS A 349 22.06 -0.44 -23.92
N ASN A 350 21.73 -0.73 -22.66
CA ASN A 350 20.69 -1.68 -22.30
C ASN A 350 19.32 -1.01 -22.23
N LYS A 351 18.26 -1.77 -22.54
CA LYS A 351 16.88 -1.29 -22.40
C LYS A 351 16.57 -0.95 -20.93
N PRO A 352 15.74 0.08 -20.65
CA PRO A 352 15.40 0.50 -19.30
C PRO A 352 14.87 -0.61 -18.36
N GLU A 353 14.11 -1.58 -18.88
CA GLU A 353 13.53 -2.71 -18.14
C GLU A 353 14.49 -3.89 -17.91
N VAL A 354 15.67 -3.89 -18.54
CA VAL A 354 16.68 -4.96 -18.45
C VAL A 354 17.72 -4.62 -17.39
N GLY A 355 17.91 -5.53 -16.42
CA GLY A 355 18.84 -5.37 -15.31
C GLY A 355 18.22 -5.69 -13.95
N ASN A 356 19.07 -5.63 -12.91
CA ASN A 356 18.71 -5.93 -11.53
C ASN A 356 18.70 -4.70 -10.62
N ALA A 357 18.96 -3.49 -11.14
CA ALA A 357 18.82 -2.28 -10.34
C ALA A 357 17.34 -1.98 -10.08
N LEU A 358 17.05 -1.22 -9.02
CA LEU A 358 15.69 -0.87 -8.63
C LEU A 358 14.91 -0.17 -9.78
N ARG A 359 15.58 0.71 -10.54
CA ARG A 359 15.03 1.29 -11.78
C ARG A 359 14.48 0.20 -12.70
N ASN A 360 15.30 -0.80 -13.04
CA ASN A 360 14.93 -1.82 -14.02
C ASN A 360 13.73 -2.66 -13.54
N LYS A 361 13.75 -3.04 -12.25
CA LYS A 361 12.63 -3.78 -11.62
C LYS A 361 11.32 -3.00 -11.72
N LEU A 362 11.34 -1.70 -11.41
CA LEU A 362 10.16 -0.84 -11.50
C LEU A 362 9.71 -0.59 -12.94
N VAL A 363 10.63 -0.29 -13.87
CA VAL A 363 10.27 -0.07 -15.28
C VAL A 363 9.62 -1.31 -15.89
N ARG A 364 10.09 -2.51 -15.53
CA ARG A 364 9.46 -3.78 -15.94
C ARG A 364 8.01 -3.91 -15.46
N LEU A 365 7.67 -3.35 -14.30
CA LEU A 365 6.30 -3.37 -13.78
C LEU A 365 5.37 -2.35 -14.46
N MET A 366 5.89 -1.38 -15.22
CA MET A 366 5.05 -0.43 -15.98
C MET A 366 4.25 -1.11 -17.11
N THR A 367 4.65 -2.32 -17.51
CA THR A 367 3.96 -3.15 -18.51
C THR A 367 3.33 -4.40 -17.89
N HIS A 368 3.15 -4.42 -16.55
CA HIS A 368 2.51 -5.51 -15.84
C HIS A 368 1.02 -5.69 -16.23
N ILE A 369 0.49 -6.90 -16.06
CA ILE A 369 -0.89 -7.25 -16.45
C ILE A 369 -1.92 -6.53 -15.55
N ASP A 370 -1.66 -6.48 -14.24
CA ASP A 370 -2.49 -5.75 -13.29
C ASP A 370 -2.36 -4.23 -13.49
N THR A 371 -3.51 -3.59 -13.75
CA THR A 371 -3.61 -2.15 -14.04
C THR A 371 -3.24 -1.27 -12.87
N ASP A 372 -3.53 -1.70 -11.64
CA ASP A 372 -3.27 -0.90 -10.44
C ASP A 372 -1.77 -0.86 -10.18
N VAL A 373 -1.10 -2.02 -10.31
CA VAL A 373 0.36 -2.14 -10.17
C VAL A 373 1.07 -1.27 -11.19
N LYS A 374 0.76 -1.41 -12.50
CA LYS A 374 1.46 -0.64 -13.53
C LYS A 374 1.23 0.86 -13.41
N THR A 375 0.01 1.27 -13.03
CA THR A 375 -0.34 2.70 -12.87
C THR A 375 0.39 3.30 -11.68
N CYS A 376 0.41 2.63 -10.52
CA CYS A 376 1.08 3.14 -9.33
C CYS A 376 2.60 3.21 -9.50
N VAL A 377 3.21 2.22 -10.15
CA VAL A 377 4.66 2.24 -10.43
C VAL A 377 5.02 3.37 -11.39
N ALA A 378 4.24 3.53 -12.47
CA ALA A 378 4.46 4.60 -13.43
C ALA A 378 4.27 5.98 -12.76
N GLU A 379 3.27 6.12 -11.88
CA GLU A 379 3.04 7.34 -11.10
C GLU A 379 4.22 7.69 -10.20
N PHE A 380 4.73 6.71 -9.44
CA PHE A 380 5.87 6.90 -8.57
C PHE A 380 7.09 7.42 -9.35
N LEU A 381 7.42 6.77 -10.46
CA LEU A 381 8.54 7.18 -11.32
C LEU A 381 8.31 8.57 -11.93
N PHE A 382 7.08 8.90 -12.31
CA PHE A 382 6.73 10.21 -12.87
C PHE A 382 6.89 11.33 -11.85
N VAL A 383 6.44 11.14 -10.60
CA VAL A 383 6.65 12.09 -9.49
C VAL A 383 8.14 12.30 -9.21
N LEU A 384 8.95 11.23 -9.21
CA LEU A 384 10.41 11.36 -9.07
C LEU A 384 11.05 12.15 -10.23
N CYS A 385 10.45 12.15 -11.41
CA CYS A 385 10.88 12.96 -12.56
C CYS A 385 10.39 14.42 -12.51
N LYS A 386 9.84 14.88 -11.36
CA LYS A 386 9.11 16.15 -11.21
C LYS A 386 7.97 16.29 -12.22
N GLU A 387 7.32 15.18 -12.55
CA GLU A 387 6.20 15.13 -13.50
C GLU A 387 6.56 15.65 -14.90
N SER A 388 7.85 15.64 -15.25
CA SER A 388 8.32 16.04 -16.58
C SER A 388 8.26 14.86 -17.54
N VAL A 389 7.49 14.99 -18.63
CA VAL A 389 7.37 13.98 -19.69
C VAL A 389 8.75 13.64 -20.28
N SER A 390 9.56 14.65 -20.60
CA SER A 390 10.89 14.44 -21.19
C SER A 390 11.83 13.69 -20.25
N ARG A 391 11.87 14.06 -18.96
CA ARG A 391 12.69 13.32 -17.98
C ARG A 391 12.15 11.94 -17.70
N PHE A 392 10.83 11.76 -17.73
CA PHE A 392 10.22 10.45 -17.56
C PHE A 392 10.64 9.50 -18.69
N ILE A 393 10.46 9.92 -19.95
CA ILE A 393 10.86 9.15 -21.14
C ILE A 393 12.35 8.83 -21.11
N LYS A 394 13.23 9.78 -20.74
CA LYS A 394 14.67 9.55 -20.61
C LYS A 394 15.00 8.33 -19.73
N TYR A 395 14.28 8.13 -18.63
CA TYR A 395 14.60 7.09 -17.65
C TYR A 395 13.83 5.78 -17.84
N THR A 396 12.66 5.81 -18.48
CA THR A 396 11.80 4.64 -18.64
C THR A 396 11.73 4.11 -20.07
N GLY A 397 12.11 4.93 -21.07
CA GLY A 397 11.80 4.69 -22.48
C GLY A 397 10.33 4.99 -22.79
N TYR A 398 10.04 5.52 -23.98
CA TYR A 398 8.68 5.89 -24.36
C TYR A 398 7.75 4.69 -24.47
N GLY A 399 8.24 3.52 -24.92
CA GLY A 399 7.44 2.29 -25.01
C GLY A 399 6.81 1.89 -23.66
N ASN A 400 7.58 1.97 -22.57
CA ASN A 400 7.08 1.69 -21.22
C ASN A 400 6.21 2.85 -20.68
N ALA A 401 6.56 4.10 -21.00
CA ALA A 401 5.86 5.31 -20.53
C ALA A 401 4.50 5.55 -21.20
N ALA A 402 4.31 5.07 -22.44
CA ALA A 402 3.16 5.40 -23.28
C ALA A 402 1.82 5.11 -22.60
N GLY A 403 1.73 4.03 -21.82
CA GLY A 403 0.50 3.69 -21.10
C GLY A 403 0.05 4.77 -20.11
N LEU A 404 0.98 5.30 -19.30
CA LEU A 404 0.68 6.39 -18.35
C LEU A 404 0.41 7.70 -19.09
N LEU A 405 1.24 8.02 -20.09
CA LEU A 405 1.12 9.26 -20.86
C LEU A 405 -0.22 9.32 -21.61
N ALA A 406 -0.67 8.22 -22.19
CA ALA A 406 -1.98 8.12 -22.84
C ALA A 406 -3.13 8.26 -21.83
N ALA A 407 -3.05 7.59 -20.67
CA ALA A 407 -4.07 7.70 -19.63
C ALA A 407 -4.23 9.13 -19.09
N ARG A 408 -3.14 9.92 -19.08
CA ARG A 408 -3.14 11.32 -18.64
C ARG A 408 -3.34 12.34 -19.77
N GLY A 409 -3.45 11.93 -21.03
CA GLY A 409 -3.53 12.86 -22.17
C GLY A 409 -2.22 13.64 -22.43
N LEU A 410 -1.08 13.13 -21.95
CA LEU A 410 0.23 13.80 -22.02
C LEU A 410 1.03 13.43 -23.27
N MET A 411 0.42 12.75 -24.23
CA MET A 411 1.08 12.27 -25.47
C MET A 411 1.53 13.43 -26.38
N ARG A 412 0.97 14.63 -26.20
CA ARG A 412 1.31 15.84 -26.99
C ARG A 412 2.52 16.60 -26.44
N GLY A 413 3.09 16.22 -25.29
CA GLY A 413 4.24 16.89 -24.68
C GLY A 413 3.98 18.29 -24.10
N SER A 414 2.78 18.85 -24.28
CA SER A 414 2.37 20.13 -23.69
C SER A 414 1.67 19.87 -22.35
N TRP A 415 2.33 20.23 -21.25
CA TRP A 415 1.79 20.16 -19.89
C TRP A 415 2.25 21.38 -19.10
N GLU A 416 1.37 21.95 -18.28
CA GLU A 416 1.74 22.93 -17.26
C GLU A 416 2.42 22.21 -16.10
N PRO A 417 3.70 22.48 -15.79
CA PRO A 417 4.39 21.85 -14.69
C PRO A 417 3.65 22.05 -13.37
N GLY A 418 3.47 20.97 -12.60
CA GLY A 418 3.12 21.07 -11.19
C GLY A 418 4.13 21.94 -10.44
N HIS A 419 3.78 22.43 -9.24
CA HIS A 419 4.61 23.34 -8.44
C HIS A 419 5.96 22.70 -8.02
N TYR A 420 6.93 22.67 -8.92
CA TYR A 420 8.26 22.12 -8.72
C TYR A 420 9.31 23.18 -9.01
N SER A 421 10.34 23.26 -8.16
CA SER A 421 11.48 24.16 -8.42
C SER A 421 12.25 23.68 -9.66
N GLU A 422 12.65 24.64 -10.51
CA GLU A 422 13.59 24.41 -11.58
C GLU A 422 14.99 24.04 -11.04
N ASP A 423 15.80 23.49 -11.94
CA ASP A 423 17.22 23.19 -11.81
C ASP A 423 17.68 21.95 -11.01
N GLU A 424 18.10 20.98 -11.81
CA GLU A 424 19.39 20.27 -11.73
C GLU A 424 19.51 19.52 -13.07
N ASP A 425 20.46 19.92 -13.93
CA ASP A 425 20.77 19.14 -15.13
C ASP A 425 21.32 17.77 -14.70
N SER A 426 20.59 16.72 -15.06
CA SER A 426 20.93 15.34 -14.69
C SER A 426 21.56 14.57 -15.84
N ASP A 427 21.93 15.26 -16.92
CA ASP A 427 22.66 14.70 -18.04
C ASP A 427 24.12 14.47 -17.60
N THR A 428 24.55 13.21 -17.58
CA THR A 428 25.97 12.89 -17.42
C THR A 428 26.70 13.10 -18.74
N GLU A 429 28.03 13.18 -18.70
CA GLU A 429 28.85 13.31 -19.91
C GLU A 429 28.56 12.17 -20.90
N GLU A 430 28.47 10.93 -20.40
CA GLU A 430 28.16 9.74 -21.22
C GLU A 430 26.77 9.84 -21.86
N TYR A 431 25.79 10.38 -21.11
CA TYR A 431 24.44 10.58 -21.65
C TYR A 431 24.41 11.66 -22.73
N ARG A 432 25.15 12.77 -22.56
CA ARG A 432 25.19 13.86 -23.55
C ARG A 432 25.78 13.40 -24.88
N GLU A 433 26.84 12.58 -24.83
CA GLU A 433 27.47 12.00 -26.02
C GLU A 433 26.54 11.02 -26.74
N ALA A 434 25.81 10.20 -25.99
CA ALA A 434 24.92 9.18 -26.54
C ALA A 434 23.54 9.72 -26.98
N LYS A 435 23.09 10.85 -26.43
CA LYS A 435 21.78 11.47 -26.67
C LYS A 435 21.31 11.49 -28.13
N PRO A 436 22.13 11.88 -29.13
CA PRO A 436 21.70 11.87 -30.53
C PRO A 436 21.36 10.47 -31.05
N ASN A 437 21.96 9.43 -30.49
CA ASN A 437 21.85 8.04 -30.98
C ASN A 437 20.87 7.20 -30.16
N ILE A 438 20.21 7.79 -29.15
CA ILE A 438 19.21 7.08 -28.32
C ILE A 438 17.87 7.09 -29.04
N ASN A 439 17.35 5.90 -29.33
CA ASN A 439 15.99 5.75 -29.82
C ASN A 439 14.99 6.08 -28.69
N PRO A 440 14.10 7.10 -28.84
CA PRO A 440 13.16 7.50 -27.79
C PRO A 440 12.18 6.39 -27.37
N VAL A 441 11.83 5.49 -28.31
CA VAL A 441 10.89 4.39 -28.07
C VAL A 441 11.51 3.34 -27.17
N THR A 442 12.72 2.90 -27.51
CA THR A 442 13.40 1.79 -26.80
C THR A 442 14.25 2.28 -25.63
N GLY A 443 14.57 3.57 -25.56
CA GLY A 443 15.36 4.19 -24.50
C GLY A 443 16.81 3.74 -24.45
N ARG A 444 17.34 3.19 -25.56
CA ARG A 444 18.72 2.74 -25.70
C ARG A 444 19.38 3.31 -26.94
N VAL A 445 20.70 3.33 -26.95
CA VAL A 445 21.49 3.55 -28.16
C VAL A 445 21.31 2.34 -29.08
N GLU A 446 20.86 2.58 -30.30
CA GLU A 446 20.79 1.53 -31.32
C GLU A 446 22.01 1.63 -32.24
N GLU A 447 22.51 0.48 -32.67
CA GLU A 447 23.52 0.44 -33.72
C GLU A 447 22.90 1.03 -35.00
N GLU A 448 23.65 1.87 -35.71
CA GLU A 448 23.21 2.40 -37.01
C GLU A 448 22.89 1.23 -37.93
N GLN A 449 21.60 1.03 -38.21
CA GLN A 449 21.18 0.04 -39.18
C GLN A 449 21.53 0.58 -40.56
N LEU A 450 22.21 -0.24 -41.36
CA LEU A 450 22.44 0.05 -42.78
C LEU A 450 21.08 0.34 -43.45
N ASN A 451 21.04 1.36 -44.29
CA ASN A 451 19.81 1.78 -44.92
C ASN A 451 19.26 0.60 -45.76
N PRO A 452 18.04 0.07 -45.48
CA PRO A 452 17.51 -1.07 -46.23
C PRO A 452 17.31 -0.79 -47.73
N MET A 453 17.30 0.49 -48.10
CA MET A 453 17.14 1.00 -49.47
C MET A 453 18.50 1.30 -50.14
N GLU A 454 19.62 1.05 -49.45
CA GLU A 454 20.97 1.23 -49.97
C GLU A 454 21.24 0.17 -51.04
N GLY A 455 21.52 0.61 -52.27
CA GLY A 455 21.68 -0.27 -53.43
C GLY A 455 20.40 -0.54 -54.24
N MET A 456 19.24 0.01 -53.86
CA MET A 456 18.01 -0.06 -54.68
C MET A 456 17.93 1.11 -55.67
N THR A 457 17.44 0.85 -56.89
CA THR A 457 17.12 1.91 -57.86
C THR A 457 15.86 2.66 -57.46
N GLU A 458 15.67 3.90 -57.92
CA GLU A 458 14.52 4.73 -57.52
C GLU A 458 13.18 4.06 -57.87
N GLU A 459 13.09 3.41 -59.03
CA GLU A 459 11.92 2.60 -59.42
C GLU A 459 11.62 1.45 -58.44
N GLN A 460 12.66 0.81 -57.89
CA GLN A 460 12.49 -0.26 -56.89
C GLN A 460 12.00 0.30 -55.55
N LYS A 461 12.45 1.50 -55.17
CA LYS A 461 11.97 2.18 -53.97
C LYS A 461 10.49 2.55 -54.10
N GLU A 462 10.09 3.08 -55.24
CA GLU A 462 8.69 3.41 -55.53
C GLU A 462 7.80 2.16 -55.54
N TYR A 463 8.29 1.06 -56.12
CA TYR A 463 7.56 -0.21 -56.13
C TYR A 463 7.32 -0.76 -54.72
N GLU A 464 8.34 -0.80 -53.86
CA GLU A 464 8.19 -1.25 -52.47
C GLU A 464 7.32 -0.27 -51.64
N ALA A 465 7.41 1.04 -51.89
CA ALA A 465 6.52 2.02 -51.26
C ALA A 465 5.05 1.79 -51.64
N MET A 466 4.76 1.59 -52.92
CA MET A 466 3.40 1.34 -53.40
C MET A 466 2.84 0.00 -52.88
N LYS A 467 3.71 -1.00 -52.75
CA LYS A 467 3.38 -2.29 -52.11
C LYS A 467 3.06 -2.12 -50.62
N LEU A 468 3.80 -1.30 -49.89
CA LEU A 468 3.50 -0.94 -48.49
C LEU A 468 2.15 -0.24 -48.35
N VAL A 469 1.85 0.74 -49.21
CA VAL A 469 0.56 1.44 -49.23
C VAL A 469 -0.59 0.46 -49.48
N SER A 470 -0.43 -0.45 -50.45
CA SER A 470 -1.42 -1.50 -50.74
C SER A 470 -1.64 -2.44 -49.54
N MET A 471 -0.57 -2.80 -48.82
CA MET A 471 -0.68 -3.58 -47.58
C MET A 471 -1.42 -2.80 -46.47
N PHE A 472 -1.13 -1.52 -46.27
CA PHE A 472 -1.82 -0.66 -45.29
C PHE A 472 -3.31 -0.51 -45.61
N ASP A 473 -3.65 -0.25 -46.88
CA ASP A 473 -5.05 -0.12 -47.32
C ASP A 473 -5.80 -1.44 -47.11
N LYS A 474 -5.19 -2.59 -47.45
CA LYS A 474 -5.79 -3.90 -47.21
C LYS A 474 -6.05 -4.16 -45.71
N LEU A 475 -5.05 -3.91 -44.86
CA LEU A 475 -5.19 -4.10 -43.41
C LEU A 475 -6.22 -3.15 -42.79
N SER A 476 -6.35 -1.93 -43.33
CA SER A 476 -7.35 -0.96 -42.88
C SER A 476 -8.77 -1.35 -43.30
N ARG A 477 -8.95 -1.88 -44.51
CA ARG A 477 -10.24 -2.37 -45.03
C ARG A 477 -10.71 -3.63 -44.30
N ASP A 478 -9.77 -4.51 -43.94
CA ASP A 478 -10.05 -5.72 -43.17
C ASP A 478 -10.23 -5.43 -41.66
N HIS A 479 -10.25 -4.16 -41.25
CA HIS A 479 -10.36 -3.68 -39.86
C HIS A 479 -9.30 -4.25 -38.90
N VAL A 480 -8.14 -4.67 -39.43
CA VAL A 480 -7.01 -5.16 -38.64
C VAL A 480 -6.26 -3.99 -38.01
N ILE A 481 -6.17 -2.85 -38.71
CA ILE A 481 -5.55 -1.62 -38.21
C ILE A 481 -6.53 -0.44 -38.35
N GLN A 482 -6.51 0.47 -37.37
CA GLN A 482 -7.31 1.70 -37.40
C GLN A 482 -6.40 2.92 -37.25
N PRO A 483 -6.28 3.78 -38.30
CA PRO A 483 -5.52 5.01 -38.21
C PRO A 483 -6.11 5.97 -37.16
N MET A 484 -5.25 6.54 -36.31
CA MET A 484 -5.62 7.43 -35.21
C MET A 484 -4.78 8.71 -35.26
N LYS A 485 -5.36 9.84 -34.84
CA LYS A 485 -4.69 11.12 -34.61
C LYS A 485 -4.74 11.51 -33.14
N LEU A 486 -3.82 12.36 -32.71
CA LEU A 486 -3.88 13.01 -31.40
C LEU A 486 -4.84 14.19 -31.45
N GLY A 487 -5.89 14.14 -30.63
CA GLY A 487 -6.82 15.24 -30.42
C GLY A 487 -6.18 16.43 -29.69
N PRO A 488 -6.86 17.58 -29.66
CA PRO A 488 -6.39 18.77 -28.94
C PRO A 488 -6.25 18.54 -27.43
N ASP A 489 -6.97 17.56 -26.88
CA ASP A 489 -6.93 17.09 -25.49
C ASP A 489 -5.83 16.04 -25.21
N GLY A 490 -4.98 15.74 -26.20
CA GLY A 490 -3.89 14.77 -26.08
C GLY A 490 -4.33 13.31 -26.07
N LYS A 491 -5.62 13.02 -26.35
CA LYS A 491 -6.14 11.65 -26.49
C LYS A 491 -6.12 11.19 -27.94
N MET A 492 -6.10 9.88 -28.17
CA MET A 492 -6.20 9.31 -29.51
C MET A 492 -7.65 9.38 -30.00
N THR A 493 -7.86 9.98 -31.18
CA THR A 493 -9.13 10.05 -31.90
C THR A 493 -8.98 9.44 -33.28
N LYS A 494 -10.08 8.92 -33.86
CA LYS A 494 -10.03 8.28 -35.18
C LYS A 494 -9.58 9.30 -36.24
N LEU A 495 -8.68 8.90 -37.12
CA LEU A 495 -8.36 9.67 -38.31
C LEU A 495 -9.42 9.37 -39.38
N GLU A 496 -10.05 10.41 -39.92
CA GLU A 496 -11.08 10.21 -40.95
C GLU A 496 -10.44 9.95 -42.33
N PRO A 497 -11.08 9.18 -43.23
CA PRO A 497 -10.47 8.76 -44.51
C PRO A 497 -10.01 9.93 -45.41
N HIS A 498 -10.69 11.08 -45.34
CA HIS A 498 -10.35 12.28 -46.10
C HIS A 498 -9.07 12.97 -45.58
N GLU A 499 -8.77 12.85 -44.28
CA GLU A 499 -7.56 13.40 -43.66
C GLU A 499 -6.33 12.56 -44.03
N LEU A 500 -6.50 11.24 -44.18
CA LEU A 500 -5.45 10.32 -44.62
C LEU A 500 -4.99 10.64 -46.06
N GLN A 501 -5.91 11.02 -46.95
CA GLN A 501 -5.61 11.46 -48.32
C GLN A 501 -4.91 12.82 -48.38
N CYS A 502 -5.19 13.73 -47.45
CA CYS A 502 -4.51 15.02 -47.38
C CYS A 502 -3.04 14.85 -46.92
N LEU A 503 -2.77 13.94 -45.98
CA LEU A 503 -1.41 13.68 -45.49
C LEU A 503 -0.50 13.08 -46.57
N THR A 504 -1.03 12.21 -47.43
CA THR A 504 -0.28 11.64 -48.57
C THR A 504 -0.06 12.63 -49.71
N GLN A 505 -0.95 13.62 -49.90
CA GLN A 505 -0.74 14.70 -50.87
C GLN A 505 0.26 15.74 -50.37
N GLN A 506 0.28 16.06 -49.07
CA GLN A 506 1.22 17.02 -48.50
C GLN A 506 2.68 16.54 -48.56
N SER A 507 2.95 15.25 -48.33
CA SER A 507 4.30 14.68 -48.45
C SER A 507 4.84 14.64 -49.89
N LEU A 508 3.96 14.60 -50.89
CA LEU A 508 4.33 14.71 -52.31
C LEU A 508 4.57 16.16 -52.74
N SER A 509 3.77 17.11 -52.23
CA SER A 509 3.92 18.54 -52.55
C SER A 509 5.07 19.25 -51.83
N GLY A 510 5.58 18.68 -50.73
CA GLY A 510 6.71 19.24 -49.98
C GLY A 510 8.08 18.97 -50.60
N ARG A 511 8.18 18.01 -51.54
CA ARG A 511 9.44 17.64 -52.19
C ARG A 511 9.79 18.55 -53.37
N GLU A 512 8.79 19.17 -54.01
CA GLU A 512 9.00 20.13 -55.10
C GLU A 512 9.35 21.56 -54.63
N ARG A 513 9.31 21.85 -53.32
CA ARG A 513 9.69 23.18 -52.79
C ARG A 513 11.12 23.28 -52.26
N ASN A 514 11.82 22.16 -52.04
CA ASN A 514 13.17 22.17 -51.48
C ASN A 514 14.29 22.08 -52.51
N GLU A 515 14.00 21.98 -53.82
CA GLU A 515 15.03 22.01 -54.88
C GLU A 515 15.18 23.40 -55.53
N GLY A 516 14.44 24.42 -55.09
CA GLY A 516 14.43 25.76 -55.70
C GLY A 516 15.06 26.89 -54.88
N ASP A 517 15.41 26.67 -53.62
CA ASP A 517 15.84 27.73 -52.69
C ASP A 517 17.33 27.61 -52.25
N GLU A 518 18.16 26.84 -52.95
CA GLU A 518 19.61 26.68 -52.64
C GLU A 518 20.58 27.37 -53.63
N GLU A 519 20.11 28.17 -54.60
CA GLU A 519 21.00 28.83 -55.59
C GLU A 519 21.15 30.37 -55.49
N GLU A 520 20.58 31.07 -54.48
CA GLU A 520 20.70 32.56 -54.40
C GLU A 520 21.37 33.16 -53.14
N GLU A 521 22.03 32.38 -52.27
CA GLU A 521 22.76 32.93 -51.10
C GLU A 521 24.28 32.66 -51.07
N CYS A 522 24.93 32.49 -52.22
CA CYS A 522 26.39 32.34 -52.31
C CYS A 522 27.05 33.36 -53.25
N GLU A 523 26.74 34.66 -53.16
CA GLU A 523 27.58 35.68 -53.82
C GLU A 523 27.42 37.09 -53.23
N GLU A 524 27.59 37.28 -51.92
CA GLU A 524 27.86 38.61 -51.36
C GLU A 524 28.60 38.49 -50.02
N ASN A 525 29.91 38.19 -50.06
CA ASN A 525 30.90 38.58 -49.05
C ASN A 525 32.32 38.22 -49.52
N SER A 526 32.85 39.03 -50.43
CA SER A 526 34.29 39.17 -50.64
C SER A 526 34.58 40.58 -51.16
N ASP A 527 34.73 41.53 -50.23
CA ASP A 527 35.88 42.45 -50.11
C ASP A 527 35.67 43.42 -48.93
#